data_AF-A0A3Q2ZAP6-F1
#
_entry.id   AF-A0A3Q2ZAP6-F1
#
_cell.length_a   1.000
_cell.length_b   1.000
_cell.length_c   1.000
_cell.angle_alpha   90.00
_cell.angle_beta   90.00
_cell.angle_gamma   90.00
#
_symmetry.space_group_name_H-M   'P 1'
#
loop_
_entity.id
_entity.type
_entity.pdbx_description
1 polymer ?
#
loop_
_entity_poly.entity_id
_entity_poly.type
_entity_poly.pdbx_seq_one_letter_code
_entity_poly.pdbx_strand_id
1 'polypeptide(L)'
;MWRVYGLVCAWCLALLAQVCSSQSQRRPSFTCGGNITGQSGIIGSQGYPGVYPPNTKCVWRITVMAPKNQFEKFDVERDNYCRYDHVSIFNGGEINDARRIGKYCGDSPPSFFKLEAVLYSGQYGDQYCGGRLDKPSGTFKTPNWPDRDYPAGVTCSWHIVAPKNQIIEVKFEKFDVERDNYCRYDHVSIFNGGEINDARRIGKYCGDSPPAPVLSEGNQLLVQFLSDLSLTADGFIGHYKFRPKKFSVTTTLPPTTTQPLTTRPIPLKYSVALCRQKCKRRGTLESNFCSSNFVLTGTVISAVTRGGSVHATVSIIKVYKEGNLAIQQAGKTMSTKMVILCKKCPFVRRGLNYIFMGHVDEEGLGKVGPHHFVLAFKSKNQKALSMLKNKRC
;
A
#
# COMPACT_ATOMS: atom_id res chain seq x y z
N MET A 1 -69.93 43.65 1.41
CA MET A 1 -70.65 42.35 1.44
C MET A 1 -70.13 41.55 2.63
N TRP A 2 -71.01 40.95 3.44
CA TRP A 2 -70.80 39.77 4.32
C TRP A 2 -69.60 39.80 5.32
N ARG A 3 -69.80 39.95 6.66
CA ARG A 3 -70.18 38.93 7.70
C ARG A 3 -68.93 38.36 8.43
N VAL A 4 -68.82 38.09 9.76
CA VAL A 4 -69.61 38.34 11.01
C VAL A 4 -68.62 38.51 12.20
N TYR A 5 -69.08 39.09 13.32
CA TYR A 5 -68.44 39.11 14.66
C TYR A 5 -68.13 37.73 15.27
N GLY A 6 -67.24 37.68 16.27
CA GLY A 6 -67.04 36.48 17.11
C GLY A 6 -66.03 36.65 18.26
N LEU A 7 -66.47 37.24 19.38
CA LEU A 7 -65.73 37.21 20.66
C LEU A 7 -66.13 35.95 21.45
N VAL A 8 -65.18 35.03 21.70
CA VAL A 8 -65.28 34.09 22.83
C VAL A 8 -63.90 33.90 23.46
N CYS A 9 -63.81 34.20 24.75
CA CYS A 9 -62.67 33.93 25.63
C CYS A 9 -62.92 32.59 26.36
N ALA A 10 -61.89 31.75 26.58
CA ALA A 10 -61.74 31.09 27.88
C ALA A 10 -60.41 30.33 28.13
N TRP A 11 -59.74 30.67 29.24
CA TRP A 11 -59.15 29.78 30.29
C TRP A 11 -58.12 28.68 29.88
N CYS A 12 -57.03 28.39 30.61
CA CYS A 12 -56.38 28.92 31.83
C CYS A 12 -54.98 28.25 31.90
N LEU A 13 -53.84 28.91 32.19
CA LEU A 13 -53.16 29.08 33.50
C LEU A 13 -51.71 29.55 33.13
N ALA A 14 -51.21 30.72 33.54
CA ALA A 14 -50.72 31.14 34.86
C ALA A 14 -49.25 30.74 35.16
N LEU A 15 -48.44 31.77 35.50
CA LEU A 15 -47.13 31.74 36.20
C LEU A 15 -45.94 31.10 35.40
N LEU A 16 -44.73 31.67 35.35
CA LEU A 16 -44.06 32.69 36.15
C LEU A 16 -43.39 33.77 35.28
N ALA A 17 -43.47 35.03 35.70
CA ALA A 17 -42.47 36.02 35.34
C ALA A 17 -41.24 35.81 36.25
N GLN A 18 -40.09 35.45 35.69
CA GLN A 18 -38.88 35.30 36.49
C GLN A 18 -37.66 35.90 35.78
N VAL A 19 -37.27 37.08 36.28
CA VAL A 19 -35.97 37.74 36.17
C VAL A 19 -35.44 37.95 34.75
N CYS A 20 -35.43 39.21 34.32
CA CYS A 20 -34.56 39.69 33.25
C CYS A 20 -33.09 39.57 33.69
N SER A 21 -32.54 38.36 33.62
CA SER A 21 -31.11 38.16 33.73
C SER A 21 -30.50 38.68 32.44
N SER A 22 -29.68 39.72 32.56
CA SER A 22 -28.75 40.14 31.52
C SER A 22 -27.66 39.09 31.36
N GLN A 23 -28.02 37.89 30.90
CA GLN A 23 -27.10 37.05 30.18
C GLN A 23 -26.72 37.86 28.94
N SER A 24 -25.56 38.50 29.02
CA SER A 24 -24.72 38.78 27.86
C SER A 24 -24.84 37.56 26.95
N GLN A 25 -25.53 37.70 25.82
CA GLN A 25 -25.58 36.65 24.82
C GLN A 25 -24.16 36.57 24.25
N ARG A 26 -23.32 35.82 24.95
CA ARG A 26 -22.02 35.35 24.47
C ARG A 26 -22.34 34.61 23.18
N ARG A 27 -22.14 35.29 22.05
CA ARG A 27 -22.32 34.71 20.72
C ARG A 27 -21.62 33.35 20.74
N PRO A 28 -22.28 32.26 20.33
CA PRO A 28 -21.70 30.93 20.45
C PRO A 28 -20.36 30.90 19.71
N SER A 29 -19.28 30.78 20.47
CA SER A 29 -17.92 30.81 19.95
C SER A 29 -17.58 29.40 19.48
N PHE A 30 -17.78 29.15 18.19
CA PHE A 30 -17.55 27.84 17.61
C PHE A 30 -16.05 27.56 17.48
N THR A 31 -15.62 26.45 18.09
CA THR A 31 -14.27 25.92 17.96
C THR A 31 -14.12 25.13 16.67
N CYS A 32 -12.93 25.17 16.08
CA CYS A 32 -12.64 24.45 14.85
C CYS A 32 -12.51 22.94 15.09
N GLY A 33 -13.62 22.22 14.90
CA GLY A 33 -13.71 20.79 15.15
C GLY A 33 -13.92 20.40 16.61
N GLY A 34 -13.93 19.09 16.86
CA GLY A 34 -14.13 18.48 18.17
C GLY A 34 -14.97 17.20 18.12
N ASN A 35 -15.11 16.51 19.25
CA ASN A 35 -16.03 15.38 19.39
C ASN A 35 -17.32 15.85 20.08
N ILE A 36 -18.46 15.53 19.49
CA ILE A 36 -19.80 15.93 19.94
C ILE A 36 -20.60 14.66 20.20
N THR A 37 -20.76 14.37 21.49
CA THR A 37 -21.53 13.24 22.01
C THR A 37 -22.70 13.77 22.82
N GLY A 38 -23.93 13.47 22.41
CA GLY A 38 -25.12 14.01 23.08
C GLY A 38 -26.44 13.59 22.44
N GLN A 39 -27.55 14.06 23.00
CA GLN A 39 -28.89 13.89 22.42
C GLN A 39 -29.20 14.97 21.37
N SER A 40 -28.59 16.15 21.51
CA SER A 40 -28.63 17.27 20.57
C SER A 40 -27.35 18.12 20.73
N GLY A 41 -27.09 19.01 19.77
CA GLY A 41 -25.95 19.93 19.79
C GLY A 41 -25.93 20.82 18.54
N ILE A 42 -25.18 21.92 18.61
CA ILE A 42 -25.04 22.89 17.50
C ILE A 42 -23.58 22.93 17.08
N ILE A 43 -23.33 22.96 15.77
CA ILE A 43 -22.02 23.21 15.16
C ILE A 43 -22.07 24.45 14.29
N GLY A 44 -20.92 25.08 14.12
CA GLY A 44 -20.75 26.26 13.28
C GLY A 44 -19.29 26.38 12.87
N SER A 45 -19.04 27.12 11.79
CA SER A 45 -17.67 27.46 11.41
C SER A 45 -17.00 28.35 12.47
N GLN A 46 -15.68 28.21 12.62
CA GLN A 46 -14.92 29.16 13.42
C GLN A 46 -15.19 30.58 12.90
N GLY A 47 -15.44 31.54 13.79
CA GLY A 47 -15.76 32.92 13.42
C GLY A 47 -17.24 33.22 13.15
N TYR A 48 -18.09 32.20 13.00
CA TYR A 48 -19.55 32.38 12.86
C TYR A 48 -20.13 33.22 14.02
N PRO A 49 -21.05 34.18 13.79
CA PRO A 49 -21.76 34.47 12.52
C PRO A 49 -21.00 35.39 11.54
N GLY A 50 -19.73 35.69 11.79
CA GLY A 50 -18.86 36.36 10.82
C GLY A 50 -18.29 35.39 9.78
N VAL A 51 -17.38 35.92 8.96
CA VAL A 51 -16.68 35.15 7.91
C VAL A 51 -15.74 34.13 8.56
N TYR A 52 -15.72 32.91 8.02
CA TYR A 52 -14.80 31.86 8.46
C TYR A 52 -13.35 32.18 8.03
N PRO A 53 -12.31 31.83 8.81
CA PRO A 53 -10.95 32.18 8.44
C PRO A 53 -10.45 31.35 7.23
N PRO A 54 -9.66 31.94 6.31
CA PRO A 54 -9.09 31.22 5.17
C PRO A 54 -8.11 30.12 5.62
N ASN A 55 -7.86 29.13 4.75
CA ASN A 55 -6.96 28.00 5.01
C ASN A 55 -7.30 27.16 6.27
N THR A 56 -8.53 27.27 6.77
CA THR A 56 -8.97 26.62 8.02
C THR A 56 -9.57 25.24 7.74
N LYS A 57 -9.15 24.23 8.50
CA LYS A 57 -9.66 22.86 8.41
C LYS A 57 -10.25 22.39 9.74
N CYS A 58 -11.57 22.37 9.81
CA CYS A 58 -12.31 21.92 11.00
C CYS A 58 -12.92 20.54 10.80
N VAL A 59 -12.88 19.72 11.86
CA VAL A 59 -13.34 18.32 11.84
C VAL A 59 -14.17 18.04 13.09
N TRP A 60 -15.50 17.97 12.94
CA TRP A 60 -16.41 17.60 14.03
C TRP A 60 -16.82 16.14 13.91
N ARG A 61 -16.65 15.33 14.96
CA ARG A 61 -17.18 13.95 15.05
C ARG A 61 -18.47 13.97 15.84
N ILE A 62 -19.59 13.59 15.20
CA ILE A 62 -20.92 13.66 15.80
C ILE A 62 -21.41 12.24 16.09
N THR A 63 -21.72 11.95 17.35
CA THR A 63 -22.27 10.68 17.81
C THR A 63 -23.55 10.93 18.58
N VAL A 64 -24.69 10.63 17.94
CA VAL A 64 -26.04 10.90 18.44
C VAL A 64 -26.91 9.65 18.27
N MET A 65 -27.83 9.41 19.21
CA MET A 65 -28.68 8.20 19.18
C MET A 65 -29.80 8.24 18.13
N ALA A 66 -30.16 9.43 17.64
CA ALA A 66 -31.19 9.63 16.61
C ALA A 66 -30.81 10.85 15.74
N PRO A 67 -30.11 10.68 14.61
CA PRO A 67 -29.64 11.81 13.81
C PRO A 67 -30.79 12.52 13.07
N LYS A 68 -31.19 13.67 13.59
CA LYS A 68 -31.95 14.70 12.88
C LYS A 68 -31.06 15.94 12.76
N ASN A 69 -30.85 16.41 11.53
CA ASN A 69 -29.97 17.54 11.24
C ASN A 69 -30.72 18.56 10.40
N GLN A 70 -30.51 19.84 10.71
CA GLN A 70 -31.05 20.97 9.98
C GLN A 70 -29.96 22.03 9.84
N PHE A 71 -29.81 22.61 8.66
CA PHE A 71 -28.92 23.75 8.44
C PHE A 71 -29.70 25.03 8.77
N GLU A 72 -29.25 25.77 9.79
CA GLU A 72 -29.82 27.09 10.12
C GLU A 72 -29.30 28.18 9.17
N LYS A 73 -28.02 28.12 8.82
CA LYS A 73 -27.33 29.02 7.89
C LYS A 73 -26.27 28.23 7.14
N PHE A 74 -26.20 28.41 5.82
CA PHE A 74 -25.17 27.83 4.97
C PHE A 74 -24.77 28.88 3.94
N ASP A 75 -23.51 29.28 3.98
CA ASP A 75 -22.93 30.32 3.14
C ASP A 75 -21.43 30.05 3.04
N VAL A 76 -21.01 29.51 1.89
CA VAL A 76 -19.67 29.00 1.61
C VAL A 76 -19.32 29.42 0.18
N GLU A 77 -18.05 29.74 -0.10
CA GLU A 77 -17.63 30.18 -1.45
C GLU A 77 -18.18 29.27 -2.57
N ARG A 78 -18.84 29.86 -3.58
CA ARG A 78 -19.50 29.11 -4.65
C ARG A 78 -18.49 28.73 -5.74
N ASP A 79 -18.25 27.44 -5.92
CA ASP A 79 -17.52 26.87 -7.07
C ASP A 79 -18.31 25.72 -7.69
N ASN A 80 -18.25 25.58 -9.02
CA ASN A 80 -19.00 24.55 -9.77
C ASN A 80 -18.68 23.11 -9.35
N TYR A 81 -17.53 22.88 -8.70
CA TYR A 81 -17.10 21.58 -8.17
C TYR A 81 -16.71 21.65 -6.68
N CYS A 82 -17.08 22.75 -6.00
CA CYS A 82 -16.74 23.05 -4.61
C CYS A 82 -15.25 22.86 -4.28
N ARG A 83 -14.34 23.27 -5.18
CA ARG A 83 -12.90 22.95 -5.11
C ARG A 83 -12.15 23.71 -4.03
N TYR A 84 -12.55 24.95 -3.79
CA TYR A 84 -11.97 25.84 -2.78
C TYR A 84 -12.66 25.55 -1.44
N ASP A 85 -13.56 26.41 -0.98
CA ASP A 85 -14.31 26.17 0.24
C ASP A 85 -15.48 25.20 0.02
N HIS A 86 -15.68 24.29 0.97
CA HIS A 86 -16.77 23.34 0.95
C HIS A 86 -17.01 22.68 2.31
N VAL A 87 -18.23 22.18 2.52
CA VAL A 87 -18.58 21.25 3.60
C VAL A 87 -18.78 19.86 3.01
N SER A 88 -18.05 18.86 3.51
CA SER A 88 -18.23 17.46 3.12
C SER A 88 -18.89 16.67 4.26
N ILE A 89 -19.88 15.85 3.91
CA ILE A 89 -20.65 15.01 4.85
C ILE A 89 -20.37 13.53 4.54
N PHE A 90 -20.21 12.71 5.58
CA PHE A 90 -19.89 11.28 5.48
C PHE A 90 -20.77 10.41 6.39
N ASN A 91 -20.79 9.11 6.10
CA ASN A 91 -21.51 8.07 6.82
C ASN A 91 -20.58 6.89 7.16
N GLY A 92 -20.14 6.80 8.40
CA GLY A 92 -19.41 5.70 9.03
C GLY A 92 -18.80 6.09 10.39
N GLY A 93 -19.05 5.30 11.44
CA GLY A 93 -18.49 5.54 12.77
C GLY A 93 -16.97 5.33 12.89
N GLU A 94 -16.33 4.69 11.90
CA GLU A 94 -14.91 4.40 11.88
C GLU A 94 -14.20 4.95 10.64
N ILE A 95 -12.98 5.44 10.86
CA ILE A 95 -12.14 6.24 9.95
C ILE A 95 -11.88 5.56 8.59
N ASN A 96 -11.96 4.22 8.52
CA ASN A 96 -11.56 3.42 7.36
C ASN A 96 -12.74 2.91 6.50
N ASP A 97 -14.00 3.16 6.90
CA ASP A 97 -15.20 2.63 6.20
C ASP A 97 -16.25 3.73 5.89
N ALA A 98 -15.92 5.00 6.11
CA ALA A 98 -16.85 6.13 6.01
C ALA A 98 -17.13 6.57 4.56
N ARG A 99 -18.38 6.39 4.10
CA ARG A 99 -18.85 6.76 2.75
C ARG A 99 -19.20 8.25 2.68
N ARG A 100 -18.62 9.05 1.77
CA ARG A 100 -19.06 10.45 1.53
C ARG A 100 -20.52 10.46 1.06
N ILE A 101 -21.38 11.11 1.83
CA ILE A 101 -22.78 11.40 1.48
C ILE A 101 -22.82 12.49 0.41
N GLY A 102 -22.02 13.54 0.58
CA GLY A 102 -21.95 14.64 -0.39
C GLY A 102 -20.89 15.69 -0.04
N LYS A 103 -20.75 16.65 -0.95
CA LYS A 103 -19.83 17.79 -0.90
C LYS A 103 -20.63 19.02 -1.33
N TYR A 104 -20.62 20.08 -0.54
CA TYR A 104 -21.55 21.20 -0.67
C TYR A 104 -20.80 22.53 -0.53
N CYS A 105 -21.22 23.53 -1.30
CA CYS A 105 -20.70 24.89 -1.29
C CYS A 105 -21.77 25.84 -1.86
N GLY A 106 -21.54 27.16 -1.82
CA GLY A 106 -22.57 28.16 -2.11
C GLY A 106 -23.52 28.40 -0.93
N ASP A 107 -24.72 28.82 -1.28
CA ASP A 107 -25.81 29.31 -0.40
C ASP A 107 -26.97 28.31 -0.23
N SER A 108 -26.93 27.19 -0.95
CA SER A 108 -28.00 26.19 -0.98
C SER A 108 -27.60 24.95 -0.15
N PRO A 109 -28.07 24.83 1.11
CA PRO A 109 -27.74 23.67 1.94
C PRO A 109 -28.41 22.39 1.41
N PRO A 110 -27.81 21.21 1.66
CA PRO A 110 -28.44 19.94 1.36
C PRO A 110 -29.78 19.74 2.09
N SER A 111 -30.82 19.37 1.33
CA SER A 111 -32.13 19.00 1.85
C SER A 111 -32.10 17.62 2.52
N PHE A 112 -32.09 17.61 3.85
CA PHE A 112 -32.27 16.44 4.74
C PHE A 112 -31.44 15.18 4.43
N PHE A 113 -30.34 14.99 5.18
CA PHE A 113 -29.58 13.73 5.18
C PHE A 113 -29.54 13.10 6.57
N LYS A 114 -29.92 11.82 6.63
CA LYS A 114 -29.73 10.94 7.80
C LYS A 114 -28.24 10.63 7.90
N LEU A 115 -27.62 10.95 9.04
CA LEU A 115 -26.18 11.23 9.12
C LEU A 115 -25.54 10.50 10.30
N GLU A 116 -24.67 9.53 10.03
CA GLU A 116 -23.80 8.88 11.03
C GLU A 116 -22.32 9.10 10.66
N ALA A 117 -21.77 10.29 10.91
CA ALA A 117 -20.32 10.64 10.94
C ALA A 117 -19.41 10.51 9.67
N VAL A 118 -18.86 11.65 9.17
CA VAL A 118 -17.48 12.21 9.37
C VAL A 118 -16.23 11.27 9.26
N LEU A 119 -15.03 11.58 8.71
CA LEU A 119 -14.45 12.63 7.80
C LEU A 119 -13.00 12.25 7.34
N TYR A 120 -12.64 12.53 6.07
CA TYR A 120 -11.29 12.85 5.51
C TYR A 120 -11.52 13.97 4.45
N SER A 121 -10.59 14.71 3.83
CA SER A 121 -9.23 14.42 3.34
C SER A 121 -8.33 15.69 3.29
N GLY A 122 -7.19 15.64 2.61
CA GLY A 122 -6.30 16.78 2.33
C GLY A 122 -6.70 17.57 1.08
N GLN A 123 -5.81 18.46 0.60
CA GLN A 123 -6.01 19.19 -0.67
C GLN A 123 -5.97 18.24 -1.89
N TYR A 124 -6.54 18.73 -2.99
CA TYR A 124 -6.63 18.14 -4.34
C TYR A 124 -7.58 16.95 -4.52
N GLY A 125 -8.59 17.16 -5.38
CA GLY A 125 -8.84 16.20 -6.46
C GLY A 125 -9.55 14.87 -6.19
N ASP A 126 -10.28 14.67 -5.07
CA ASP A 126 -11.00 13.40 -4.80
C ASP A 126 -12.16 13.07 -5.78
N GLN A 127 -11.80 12.66 -7.01
CA GLN A 127 -12.52 11.66 -7.79
C GLN A 127 -12.31 10.31 -7.10
N TYR A 128 -13.34 9.80 -6.40
CA TYR A 128 -13.19 8.57 -5.64
C TYR A 128 -12.91 7.35 -6.52
N CYS A 129 -11.73 6.78 -6.31
CA CYS A 129 -11.32 5.46 -6.76
C CYS A 129 -10.92 4.65 -5.53
N GLY A 130 -11.25 3.36 -5.49
CA GLY A 130 -11.06 2.53 -4.30
C GLY A 130 -12.32 1.82 -3.85
N GLY A 131 -12.32 1.40 -2.59
CA GLY A 131 -13.45 0.76 -1.92
C GLY A 131 -13.11 -0.62 -1.35
N ARG A 132 -14.07 -1.18 -0.62
CA ARG A 132 -13.99 -2.54 -0.06
C ARG A 132 -14.32 -3.59 -1.14
N LEU A 133 -13.55 -4.66 -1.19
CA LEU A 133 -13.64 -5.74 -2.18
C LEU A 133 -13.70 -7.10 -1.45
N ASP A 134 -14.89 -7.69 -1.39
CA ASP A 134 -15.20 -8.90 -0.59
C ASP A 134 -15.65 -10.11 -1.42
N LYS A 135 -15.79 -9.95 -2.74
CA LYS A 135 -16.19 -11.02 -3.66
C LYS A 135 -15.04 -12.01 -3.92
N PRO A 136 -15.31 -13.30 -4.20
CA PRO A 136 -14.27 -14.32 -4.44
C PRO A 136 -13.25 -13.98 -5.54
N SER A 137 -13.63 -13.13 -6.47
CA SER A 137 -12.74 -12.49 -7.45
C SER A 137 -13.35 -11.18 -7.94
N GLY A 138 -12.53 -10.35 -8.58
CA GLY A 138 -12.97 -9.12 -9.22
C GLY A 138 -11.80 -8.32 -9.79
N THR A 139 -12.11 -7.09 -10.19
CA THR A 139 -11.14 -6.17 -10.79
C THR A 139 -11.12 -4.83 -10.08
N PHE A 140 -10.00 -4.14 -10.19
CA PHE A 140 -9.79 -2.78 -9.73
C PHE A 140 -8.88 -2.05 -10.73
N LYS A 141 -9.10 -0.76 -10.94
CA LYS A 141 -8.42 0.02 -12.00
C LYS A 141 -8.23 1.46 -11.58
N THR A 142 -7.24 2.15 -12.15
CA THR A 142 -7.10 3.60 -12.03
C THR A 142 -8.37 4.33 -12.50
N PRO A 143 -8.60 5.59 -12.06
CA PRO A 143 -9.62 6.43 -12.69
C PRO A 143 -9.31 6.57 -14.19
N ASN A 144 -10.35 6.85 -14.98
CA ASN A 144 -10.30 7.01 -16.44
C ASN A 144 -9.87 5.78 -17.26
N TRP A 145 -9.33 4.71 -16.68
CA TRP A 145 -8.94 3.49 -17.41
C TRP A 145 -10.12 2.81 -18.11
N PRO A 146 -10.03 2.40 -19.38
CA PRO A 146 -8.87 2.49 -20.28
C PRO A 146 -8.89 3.71 -21.22
N ASP A 147 -9.83 4.63 -21.02
CA ASP A 147 -10.20 5.66 -22.00
C ASP A 147 -9.19 6.80 -22.05
N ARG A 148 -8.56 7.14 -20.90
CA ARG A 148 -7.52 8.18 -20.73
C ARG A 148 -6.65 7.89 -19.51
N ASP A 149 -5.51 8.58 -19.42
CA ASP A 149 -4.63 8.65 -18.26
C ASP A 149 -5.39 8.87 -16.94
N TYR A 150 -4.79 8.39 -15.85
CA TYR A 150 -5.25 8.74 -14.50
C TYR A 150 -5.02 10.22 -14.19
N PRO A 151 -5.78 10.85 -13.28
CA PRO A 151 -5.56 12.24 -12.92
C PRO A 151 -4.36 12.42 -11.98
N ALA A 152 -3.70 13.57 -12.07
CA ALA A 152 -2.72 14.01 -11.09
C ALA A 152 -3.37 14.28 -9.71
N GLY A 153 -2.65 14.00 -8.63
CA GLY A 153 -3.04 14.27 -7.25
C GLY A 153 -4.11 13.33 -6.67
N VAL A 154 -4.31 12.13 -7.22
CA VAL A 154 -5.33 11.19 -6.73
C VAL A 154 -4.78 10.18 -5.74
N THR A 155 -5.63 9.79 -4.77
CA THR A 155 -5.36 8.69 -3.85
C THR A 155 -6.47 7.65 -3.97
N CYS A 156 -6.15 6.48 -4.53
CA CYS A 156 -7.06 5.34 -4.55
C CYS A 156 -6.66 4.31 -3.49
N SER A 157 -7.65 3.71 -2.81
CA SER A 157 -7.41 2.63 -1.84
C SER A 157 -8.43 1.51 -1.96
N TRP A 158 -7.98 0.30 -2.30
CA TRP A 158 -8.81 -0.90 -2.38
C TRP A 158 -8.49 -1.87 -1.24
N HIS A 159 -9.47 -2.09 -0.35
CA HIS A 159 -9.36 -3.02 0.77
C HIS A 159 -9.98 -4.37 0.39
N ILE A 160 -9.14 -5.35 0.08
CA ILE A 160 -9.59 -6.68 -0.31
C ILE A 160 -9.69 -7.56 0.95
N VAL A 161 -10.86 -8.15 1.19
CA VAL A 161 -11.15 -8.98 2.38
C VAL A 161 -11.70 -10.33 1.96
N ALA A 162 -10.87 -11.36 2.12
CA ALA A 162 -11.24 -12.75 1.92
C ALA A 162 -11.80 -13.39 3.23
N PRO A 163 -12.49 -14.54 3.12
CA PRO A 163 -12.75 -15.43 4.25
C PRO A 163 -11.47 -15.82 5.01
N LYS A 164 -11.55 -16.03 6.34
CA LYS A 164 -10.39 -16.27 7.22
C LYS A 164 -9.48 -17.46 6.82
N ASN A 165 -10.02 -18.42 6.09
CA ASN A 165 -9.34 -19.62 5.58
C ASN A 165 -8.75 -19.45 4.16
N GLN A 166 -8.77 -18.24 3.60
CA GLN A 166 -8.29 -17.93 2.26
C GLN A 166 -7.22 -16.83 2.29
N ILE A 167 -6.39 -16.81 1.25
CA ILE A 167 -5.43 -15.75 0.92
C ILE A 167 -5.86 -15.09 -0.40
N ILE A 168 -5.31 -13.92 -0.69
CA ILE A 168 -5.66 -13.09 -1.84
C ILE A 168 -4.47 -13.13 -2.83
N GLU A 169 -4.76 -13.47 -4.09
CA GLU A 169 -3.82 -13.34 -5.21
C GLU A 169 -4.22 -12.10 -6.03
N VAL A 170 -3.30 -11.13 -6.15
CA VAL A 170 -3.43 -9.95 -7.02
C VAL A 170 -2.49 -10.07 -8.21
N LYS A 171 -2.99 -9.78 -9.40
CA LYS A 171 -2.22 -9.73 -10.65
C LYS A 171 -2.63 -8.51 -11.46
N PHE A 172 -1.65 -7.74 -11.94
CA PHE A 172 -1.89 -6.67 -12.92
C PHE A 172 -1.83 -7.27 -14.34
N GLU A 173 -2.78 -6.87 -15.18
CA GLU A 173 -2.81 -7.25 -16.60
C GLU A 173 -2.11 -6.20 -17.45
N LYS A 174 -2.45 -4.93 -17.20
CA LYS A 174 -1.78 -3.74 -17.71
C LYS A 174 -1.35 -2.87 -16.55
N PHE A 175 -0.22 -2.20 -16.70
CA PHE A 175 0.38 -1.36 -15.68
C PHE A 175 1.34 -0.39 -16.34
N ASP A 176 0.97 0.88 -16.37
CA ASP A 176 1.83 2.01 -16.70
C ASP A 176 1.55 3.15 -15.73
N VAL A 177 2.56 3.51 -14.96
CA VAL A 177 2.52 4.51 -13.89
C VAL A 177 3.83 5.27 -13.98
N GLU A 178 3.85 6.57 -13.68
CA GLU A 178 5.03 7.42 -13.88
C GLU A 178 6.35 6.77 -13.39
N ARG A 179 7.37 6.76 -14.27
CA ARG A 179 8.59 5.98 -14.04
C ARG A 179 9.62 6.76 -13.22
N ASP A 180 9.68 6.48 -11.91
CA ASP A 180 10.82 6.87 -11.06
C ASP A 180 11.67 5.68 -10.59
N ASN A 181 12.98 5.89 -10.44
CA ASN A 181 13.94 4.87 -9.95
C ASN A 181 13.70 4.38 -8.51
N TYR A 182 12.84 5.09 -7.77
CA TYR A 182 12.44 4.80 -6.39
C TYR A 182 10.92 4.88 -6.19
N CYS A 183 10.15 5.06 -7.28
CA CYS A 183 8.70 5.31 -7.25
C CYS A 183 8.31 6.40 -6.23
N ARG A 184 9.01 7.54 -6.23
CA ARG A 184 8.82 8.64 -5.25
C ARG A 184 7.56 9.46 -5.51
N TYR A 185 7.30 9.69 -6.79
CA TYR A 185 6.11 10.35 -7.33
C TYR A 185 4.98 9.30 -7.39
N ASP A 186 4.45 9.01 -8.58
CA ASP A 186 3.35 8.06 -8.74
C ASP A 186 3.74 6.62 -8.44
N HIS A 187 2.85 5.90 -7.76
CA HIS A 187 3.10 4.51 -7.41
C HIS A 187 1.87 3.75 -6.91
N VAL A 188 1.96 2.42 -7.04
CA VAL A 188 1.09 1.46 -6.34
C VAL A 188 1.85 0.84 -5.17
N SER A 189 1.35 1.00 -3.95
CA SER A 189 1.82 0.29 -2.75
C SER A 189 0.84 -0.84 -2.40
N ILE A 190 1.37 -2.01 -2.03
CA ILE A 190 0.55 -3.16 -1.61
C ILE A 190 0.98 -3.62 -0.21
N PHE A 191 0.02 -3.80 0.70
CA PHE A 191 0.24 -4.10 2.12
C PHE A 191 -0.50 -5.35 2.57
N ASN A 192 0.13 -6.16 3.44
CA ASN A 192 -0.53 -7.25 4.16
C ASN A 192 -1.39 -6.70 5.32
N GLY A 193 -2.69 -6.99 5.31
CA GLY A 193 -3.66 -6.44 6.26
C GLY A 193 -4.63 -5.44 5.62
N GLY A 194 -5.43 -4.76 6.44
CA GLY A 194 -6.40 -3.74 6.02
C GLY A 194 -5.93 -2.29 6.19
N GLU A 195 -4.67 -2.07 6.55
CA GLU A 195 -4.13 -0.76 6.93
C GLU A 195 -2.83 -0.45 6.18
N ILE A 196 -2.57 0.84 5.96
CA ILE A 196 -1.32 1.34 5.40
C ILE A 196 -0.23 1.20 6.48
N ASN A 197 0.65 0.21 6.34
CA ASN A 197 1.72 -0.04 7.30
C ASN A 197 3.00 -0.46 6.58
N ASP A 198 4.01 0.40 6.56
CA ASP A 198 5.28 0.16 5.86
C ASP A 198 6.02 -1.11 6.31
N ALA A 199 5.87 -1.54 7.57
CA ALA A 199 6.44 -2.80 8.06
C ALA A 199 5.76 -4.05 7.46
N ARG A 200 4.55 -3.88 6.91
CA ARG A 200 3.77 -4.92 6.21
C ARG A 200 3.63 -4.64 4.70
N ARG A 201 4.38 -3.68 4.14
CA ARG A 201 4.38 -3.41 2.70
C ARG A 201 5.08 -4.54 1.95
N ILE A 202 4.34 -5.20 1.07
CA ILE A 202 4.82 -6.24 0.15
C ILE A 202 5.70 -5.61 -0.93
N GLY A 203 5.28 -4.47 -1.48
CA GLY A 203 6.04 -3.72 -2.47
C GLY A 203 5.48 -2.34 -2.78
N LYS A 204 6.28 -1.58 -3.51
CA LYS A 204 5.98 -0.26 -4.09
C LYS A 204 6.37 -0.35 -5.57
N TYR A 205 5.47 0.01 -6.48
CA TYR A 205 5.58 -0.29 -7.91
C TYR A 205 5.24 0.95 -8.76
N CYS A 206 5.97 1.15 -9.85
CA CYS A 206 5.78 2.23 -10.83
C CYS A 206 6.50 1.85 -12.14
N GLY A 207 6.33 2.63 -13.21
CA GLY A 207 6.77 2.32 -14.57
C GLY A 207 5.75 1.49 -15.39
N ASP A 208 6.18 1.14 -16.59
CA ASP A 208 5.43 0.44 -17.67
C ASP A 208 5.33 -1.08 -17.56
N SER A 209 5.79 -1.64 -16.43
CA SER A 209 6.09 -3.06 -16.30
C SER A 209 5.25 -3.67 -15.19
N PRO A 210 4.22 -4.50 -15.49
CA PRO A 210 3.34 -5.05 -14.46
C PRO A 210 4.12 -5.91 -13.46
N PRO A 211 3.94 -5.70 -12.15
CA PRO A 211 4.67 -6.46 -11.15
C PRO A 211 4.23 -7.93 -11.15
N ALA A 212 5.14 -8.80 -10.69
CA ALA A 212 4.84 -10.21 -10.50
C ALA A 212 3.64 -10.41 -9.56
N PRO A 213 2.80 -11.46 -9.76
CA PRO A 213 1.63 -11.70 -8.94
C PRO A 213 1.94 -11.70 -7.44
N VAL A 214 1.13 -10.97 -6.69
CA VAL A 214 1.28 -10.78 -5.25
C VAL A 214 0.32 -11.72 -4.52
N LEU A 215 0.82 -12.40 -3.50
CA LEU A 215 0.04 -13.24 -2.58
C LEU A 215 0.05 -12.60 -1.19
N SER A 216 -1.11 -12.54 -0.53
CA SER A 216 -1.22 -12.12 0.86
C SER A 216 -0.83 -13.22 1.85
N GLU A 217 -0.37 -12.84 3.04
CA GLU A 217 -0.09 -13.76 4.15
C GLU A 217 -1.36 -14.14 4.94
N GLY A 218 -2.30 -13.19 5.01
CA GLY A 218 -3.59 -13.32 5.69
C GLY A 218 -4.77 -13.16 4.73
N ASN A 219 -5.97 -13.07 5.28
CA ASN A 219 -7.22 -12.89 4.53
C ASN A 219 -7.55 -11.42 4.20
N GLN A 220 -6.61 -10.49 4.39
CA GLN A 220 -6.78 -9.08 4.09
C GLN A 220 -5.56 -8.55 3.33
N LEU A 221 -5.81 -7.71 2.33
CA LEU A 221 -4.79 -7.04 1.53
C LEU A 221 -5.27 -5.63 1.21
N LEU A 222 -4.40 -4.63 1.36
CA LEU A 222 -4.67 -3.25 0.97
C LEU A 222 -3.81 -2.89 -0.25
N VAL A 223 -4.44 -2.40 -1.31
CA VAL A 223 -3.77 -1.83 -2.48
C VAL A 223 -4.04 -0.34 -2.49
N GLN A 224 -2.97 0.48 -2.47
CA GLN A 224 -3.04 1.93 -2.56
C GLN A 224 -2.38 2.41 -3.84
N PHE A 225 -3.04 3.29 -4.59
CA PHE A 225 -2.42 4.07 -5.66
C PHE A 225 -2.36 5.54 -5.24
N LEU A 226 -1.21 6.17 -5.49
CA LEU A 226 -0.97 7.58 -5.28
C LEU A 226 -0.40 8.17 -6.57
N SER A 227 -0.91 9.31 -7.01
CA SER A 227 -0.25 10.18 -7.99
C SER A 227 0.10 11.54 -7.39
N ASP A 228 1.18 12.15 -7.88
CA ASP A 228 1.60 13.51 -7.52
C ASP A 228 0.92 14.56 -8.42
N LEU A 229 1.26 15.85 -8.28
CA LEU A 229 0.59 16.94 -8.98
C LEU A 229 1.01 17.08 -10.46
N SER A 230 1.79 16.16 -11.01
CA SER A 230 2.36 16.20 -12.36
C SER A 230 2.40 14.81 -13.03
N LEU A 231 2.84 14.78 -14.30
CA LEU A 231 3.19 13.59 -15.11
C LEU A 231 2.31 12.34 -14.95
N THR A 232 1.22 12.28 -15.70
CA THR A 232 0.32 11.11 -15.76
C THR A 232 0.79 10.04 -16.75
N ALA A 233 0.16 8.87 -16.69
CA ALA A 233 0.33 7.75 -17.63
C ALA A 233 -0.99 6.99 -17.80
N ASP A 234 -1.05 5.99 -18.69
CA ASP A 234 -2.27 5.21 -19.00
C ASP A 234 -2.95 4.66 -17.74
N GLY A 235 -2.16 4.20 -16.75
CA GLY A 235 -2.63 3.61 -15.50
C GLY A 235 -2.61 2.08 -15.48
N PHE A 236 -3.53 1.47 -14.75
CA PHE A 236 -3.54 0.01 -14.62
C PHE A 236 -4.93 -0.59 -14.49
N ILE A 237 -5.01 -1.88 -14.82
CA ILE A 237 -6.09 -2.77 -14.41
C ILE A 237 -5.51 -4.00 -13.70
N GLY A 238 -5.93 -4.16 -12.45
CA GLY A 238 -5.61 -5.26 -11.56
C GLY A 238 -6.78 -6.21 -11.40
N HIS A 239 -6.47 -7.50 -11.29
CA HIS A 239 -7.39 -8.58 -11.01
C HIS A 239 -7.03 -9.19 -9.66
N TYR A 240 -8.03 -9.50 -8.85
CA TYR A 240 -7.85 -10.24 -7.61
C TYR A 240 -8.73 -11.49 -7.58
N LYS A 241 -8.27 -12.51 -6.86
CA LYS A 241 -9.04 -13.72 -6.56
C LYS A 241 -8.60 -14.33 -5.24
N PHE A 242 -9.52 -14.97 -4.54
CA PHE A 242 -9.22 -15.70 -3.33
C PHE A 242 -8.69 -17.09 -3.64
N ARG A 243 -7.78 -17.59 -2.80
CA ARG A 243 -7.17 -18.90 -2.88
C ARG A 243 -7.29 -19.60 -1.54
N PRO A 244 -7.56 -20.93 -1.49
CA PRO A 244 -7.48 -21.68 -0.24
C PRO A 244 -6.10 -21.50 0.41
N LYS A 245 -6.07 -21.16 1.70
CA LYS A 245 -4.82 -21.12 2.45
C LYS A 245 -4.33 -22.55 2.62
N LYS A 246 -3.32 -22.96 1.85
CA LYS A 246 -2.64 -24.24 2.06
C LYS A 246 -1.96 -24.19 3.42
N PHE A 247 -2.54 -24.85 4.41
CA PHE A 247 -1.89 -25.06 5.69
C PHE A 247 -0.69 -25.98 5.45
N SER A 248 0.52 -25.44 5.61
CA SER A 248 1.67 -26.27 5.96
C SER A 248 1.37 -26.84 7.35
N VAL A 249 0.86 -28.07 7.38
CA VAL A 249 0.73 -28.83 8.61
C VAL A 249 2.14 -28.98 9.20
N THR A 250 2.35 -28.41 10.38
CA THR A 250 3.54 -28.69 11.18
C THR A 250 3.40 -30.12 11.70
N THR A 251 3.85 -31.08 10.90
CA THR A 251 3.82 -32.50 11.26
C THR A 251 4.71 -32.72 12.48
N THR A 252 4.08 -33.03 13.61
CA THR A 252 4.74 -33.53 14.82
C THR A 252 5.57 -34.77 14.50
N LEU A 253 6.76 -34.84 15.08
CA LEU A 253 7.77 -35.88 14.86
C LEU A 253 7.23 -37.31 15.08
N PRO A 254 7.39 -38.22 14.10
CA PRO A 254 7.42 -39.66 14.34
C PRO A 254 8.76 -40.09 14.98
N PRO A 255 8.83 -41.28 15.60
CA PRO A 255 9.97 -41.68 16.41
C PRO A 255 11.23 -42.01 15.60
N THR A 256 12.36 -41.93 16.29
CA THR A 256 13.72 -42.22 15.80
C THR A 256 13.86 -43.64 15.27
N THR A 257 14.08 -43.78 13.96
CA THR A 257 14.63 -45.01 13.36
C THR A 257 15.96 -44.68 12.71
N THR A 258 17.04 -45.23 13.26
CA THR A 258 18.41 -45.00 12.82
C THR A 258 18.64 -45.57 11.42
N GLN A 259 19.02 -44.72 10.46
CA GLN A 259 19.47 -45.15 9.13
C GLN A 259 20.74 -44.39 8.69
N PRO A 260 21.54 -44.95 7.76
CA PRO A 260 22.96 -44.62 7.63
C PRO A 260 23.25 -43.23 7.05
N LEU A 261 24.43 -42.73 7.38
CA LEU A 261 24.93 -41.42 7.01
C LEU A 261 25.10 -41.29 5.48
N THR A 262 24.09 -40.75 4.81
CA THR A 262 24.26 -40.13 3.48
C THR A 262 24.18 -38.62 3.65
N THR A 263 25.27 -37.93 3.31
CA THR A 263 25.45 -36.50 3.58
C THR A 263 24.54 -35.64 2.71
N ARG A 264 23.29 -35.41 3.16
CA ARG A 264 22.51 -34.25 2.72
C ARG A 264 23.31 -32.98 3.03
N PRO A 265 23.48 -32.05 2.07
CA PRO A 265 24.15 -30.80 2.34
C PRO A 265 23.33 -30.02 3.38
N ILE A 266 23.96 -29.71 4.51
CA ILE A 266 23.36 -28.88 5.57
C ILE A 266 22.89 -27.58 4.92
N PRO A 267 21.60 -27.18 5.07
CA PRO A 267 21.12 -25.92 4.51
C PRO A 267 21.99 -24.77 5.00
N LEU A 268 22.69 -24.09 4.08
CA LEU A 268 23.59 -22.98 4.39
C LEU A 268 22.80 -21.80 4.96
N LYS A 269 22.62 -21.82 6.27
CA LYS A 269 22.01 -20.76 7.07
C LYS A 269 23.09 -19.78 7.53
N TYR A 270 22.67 -18.54 7.77
CA TYR A 270 23.50 -17.53 8.40
C TYR A 270 24.04 -18.04 9.75
N SER A 271 25.35 -17.97 9.96
CA SER A 271 25.94 -18.16 11.28
C SER A 271 27.12 -17.21 11.49
N VAL A 272 27.26 -16.72 12.73
CA VAL A 272 28.37 -15.82 13.10
C VAL A 272 29.73 -16.51 12.91
N ALA A 273 29.80 -17.83 13.11
CA ALA A 273 30.99 -18.63 12.85
C ALA A 273 31.37 -18.69 11.36
N LEU A 274 30.40 -18.88 10.45
CA LEU A 274 30.63 -18.88 9.01
C LEU A 274 31.19 -17.52 8.54
N CYS A 275 30.61 -16.42 9.03
CA CYS A 275 31.03 -15.07 8.64
C CYS A 275 32.28 -14.53 9.37
N ARG A 276 32.84 -15.26 10.35
CA ARG A 276 34.16 -14.96 10.93
C ARG A 276 35.31 -15.46 10.06
N GLN A 277 35.06 -16.32 9.08
CA GLN A 277 36.09 -16.84 8.19
C GLN A 277 36.56 -15.77 7.19
N LYS A 278 37.89 -15.63 7.02
CA LYS A 278 38.46 -14.75 5.99
C LYS A 278 38.01 -15.20 4.59
N CYS A 279 37.64 -14.23 3.76
CA CYS A 279 36.99 -14.46 2.46
C CYS A 279 37.97 -15.12 1.47
N LYS A 280 37.88 -16.45 1.32
CA LYS A 280 38.82 -17.23 0.51
C LYS A 280 38.49 -17.11 -0.98
N ARG A 281 39.06 -16.10 -1.65
CA ARG A 281 39.19 -16.07 -3.12
C ARG A 281 40.29 -17.04 -3.60
N ARG A 282 40.21 -18.31 -3.20
CA ARG A 282 41.14 -19.37 -3.63
C ARG A 282 40.48 -20.20 -4.75
N GLY A 283 41.30 -20.79 -5.60
CA GLY A 283 40.84 -21.50 -6.81
C GLY A 283 40.76 -20.58 -8.03
N THR A 284 40.78 -21.19 -9.21
CA THR A 284 40.66 -20.51 -10.51
C THR A 284 39.18 -20.29 -10.88
N LEU A 285 38.92 -19.57 -11.98
CA LEU A 285 37.55 -19.37 -12.49
C LEU A 285 36.88 -20.72 -12.82
N GLU A 286 37.66 -21.68 -13.31
CA GLU A 286 37.22 -23.03 -13.67
C GLU A 286 36.84 -23.85 -12.44
N SER A 287 37.66 -23.84 -11.38
CA SER A 287 37.36 -24.61 -10.16
C SER A 287 36.06 -24.13 -9.48
N ASN A 288 35.85 -22.81 -9.45
CA ASN A 288 34.64 -22.21 -8.88
C ASN A 288 33.40 -22.43 -9.78
N PHE A 289 33.58 -22.52 -11.10
CA PHE A 289 32.53 -22.88 -12.04
C PHE A 289 32.05 -24.33 -11.83
N CYS A 290 32.99 -25.27 -11.67
CA CYS A 290 32.65 -26.67 -11.41
C CYS A 290 31.98 -26.86 -10.04
N SER A 291 32.47 -26.21 -8.98
CA SER A 291 31.94 -26.38 -7.62
C SER A 291 30.58 -25.73 -7.37
N SER A 292 30.07 -24.90 -8.28
CA SER A 292 28.84 -24.12 -8.09
C SER A 292 27.65 -24.75 -8.81
N ASN A 293 26.44 -24.69 -8.22
CA ASN A 293 25.21 -25.18 -8.89
C ASN A 293 24.66 -24.16 -9.88
N PHE A 294 24.84 -22.85 -9.63
CA PHE A 294 24.49 -21.79 -10.56
C PHE A 294 25.70 -20.88 -10.85
N VAL A 295 25.76 -20.35 -12.08
CA VAL A 295 26.73 -19.38 -12.58
C VAL A 295 26.02 -18.42 -13.53
N LEU A 296 25.99 -17.13 -13.19
CA LEU A 296 25.42 -16.08 -14.01
C LEU A 296 26.23 -14.78 -13.95
N THR A 297 26.05 -13.90 -14.93
CA THR A 297 26.47 -12.51 -14.87
C THR A 297 25.25 -11.60 -14.76
N GLY A 298 25.35 -10.53 -13.98
CA GLY A 298 24.23 -9.61 -13.81
C GLY A 298 24.55 -8.31 -13.08
N THR A 299 23.65 -7.34 -13.26
CA THR A 299 23.67 -6.03 -12.60
C THR A 299 22.89 -6.09 -11.30
N VAL A 300 23.45 -5.57 -10.20
CA VAL A 300 22.78 -5.56 -8.90
C VAL A 300 21.75 -4.43 -8.87
N ILE A 301 20.47 -4.77 -8.98
CA ILE A 301 19.35 -3.81 -8.94
C ILE A 301 19.07 -3.36 -7.50
N SER A 302 19.15 -4.30 -6.55
CA SER A 302 18.95 -4.05 -5.13
C SER A 302 19.97 -4.84 -4.29
N ALA A 303 20.31 -4.34 -3.11
CA ALA A 303 21.17 -5.03 -2.13
C ALA A 303 20.79 -4.56 -0.71
N VAL A 304 19.89 -5.28 -0.05
CA VAL A 304 19.34 -4.93 1.27
C VAL A 304 19.95 -5.82 2.34
N THR A 305 20.62 -5.24 3.34
CA THR A 305 21.14 -6.02 4.47
C THR A 305 20.01 -6.38 5.44
N ARG A 306 19.85 -7.66 5.76
CA ARG A 306 18.95 -8.17 6.83
C ARG A 306 19.64 -9.31 7.58
N GLY A 307 19.56 -9.32 8.92
CA GLY A 307 20.09 -10.42 9.74
C GLY A 307 21.56 -10.80 9.47
N GLY A 308 22.43 -9.82 9.17
CA GLY A 308 23.84 -10.07 8.83
C GLY A 308 24.10 -10.60 7.41
N SER A 309 23.06 -10.94 6.64
CA SER A 309 23.09 -11.30 5.22
C SER A 309 22.69 -10.12 4.34
N VAL A 310 22.96 -10.19 3.03
CA VAL A 310 22.50 -9.22 2.03
C VAL A 310 21.58 -9.92 1.03
N HIS A 311 20.33 -9.49 0.97
CA HIS A 311 19.36 -9.92 -0.02
C HIS A 311 19.52 -9.03 -1.24
N ALA A 312 19.90 -9.60 -2.38
CA ALA A 312 20.13 -8.89 -3.62
C ALA A 312 19.17 -9.35 -4.72
N THR A 313 18.62 -8.39 -5.46
CA THR A 313 17.97 -8.66 -6.75
C THR A 313 18.96 -8.32 -7.86
N VAL A 314 19.20 -9.28 -8.75
CA VAL A 314 20.17 -9.17 -9.83
C VAL A 314 19.45 -9.24 -11.18
N SER A 315 19.65 -8.23 -12.03
CA SER A 315 19.27 -8.26 -13.44
C SER A 315 20.24 -9.18 -14.16
N ILE A 316 19.75 -10.26 -14.75
CA ILE A 316 20.58 -11.26 -15.42
C ILE A 316 20.98 -10.72 -16.80
N ILE A 317 22.29 -10.59 -17.01
CA ILE A 317 22.89 -10.31 -18.32
C ILE A 317 23.05 -11.62 -19.10
N LYS A 318 23.54 -12.69 -18.43
CA LYS A 318 23.70 -14.01 -19.04
C LYS A 318 23.75 -15.13 -18.00
N VAL A 319 23.07 -16.24 -18.28
CA VAL A 319 23.20 -17.50 -17.52
C VAL A 319 24.23 -18.40 -18.20
N TYR A 320 25.09 -19.04 -17.41
CA TYR A 320 26.07 -20.02 -17.87
C TYR A 320 25.81 -21.41 -17.27
N LYS A 321 25.32 -21.46 -16.02
CA LYS A 321 24.81 -22.64 -15.34
C LYS A 321 23.59 -22.22 -14.51
N GLU A 322 22.44 -22.82 -14.74
CA GLU A 322 21.18 -22.41 -14.10
C GLU A 322 20.95 -23.16 -12.78
N GLY A 323 21.19 -24.48 -12.79
CA GLY A 323 20.77 -25.34 -11.69
C GLY A 323 19.24 -25.33 -11.59
N ASN A 324 18.71 -25.04 -10.40
CA ASN A 324 17.28 -24.88 -10.14
C ASN A 324 16.92 -23.42 -9.77
N LEU A 325 17.71 -22.44 -10.24
CA LEU A 325 17.59 -21.05 -9.81
C LEU A 325 16.26 -20.43 -10.27
N ALA A 326 15.52 -19.82 -9.34
CA ALA A 326 14.29 -19.10 -9.65
C ALA A 326 14.61 -17.82 -10.42
N ILE A 327 14.36 -17.84 -11.74
CA ILE A 327 14.48 -16.70 -12.64
C ILE A 327 13.10 -16.07 -12.86
N GLN A 328 13.02 -14.77 -12.62
CA GLN A 328 11.83 -13.94 -12.85
C GLN A 328 12.02 -13.19 -14.19
N GLN A 329 11.23 -13.56 -15.20
CA GLN A 329 11.26 -12.91 -16.51
C GLN A 329 10.15 -11.85 -16.63
N ALA A 330 10.54 -10.63 -17.02
CA ALA A 330 9.66 -9.51 -17.33
C ALA A 330 10.00 -8.98 -18.73
N GLY A 331 9.16 -9.32 -19.71
CA GLY A 331 9.41 -9.05 -21.13
C GLY A 331 10.73 -9.68 -21.61
N LYS A 332 11.64 -8.83 -22.13
CA LYS A 332 13.00 -9.21 -22.55
C LYS A 332 14.01 -9.25 -21.39
N THR A 333 13.64 -8.80 -20.19
CA THR A 333 14.54 -8.77 -19.04
C THR A 333 14.35 -10.01 -18.16
N MET A 334 15.45 -10.55 -17.66
CA MET A 334 15.46 -11.63 -16.68
C MET A 334 16.09 -11.11 -15.39
N SER A 335 15.58 -11.52 -14.24
CA SER A 335 16.14 -11.18 -12.94
C SER A 335 16.06 -12.36 -11.99
N THR A 336 16.83 -12.34 -10.91
CA THR A 336 16.75 -13.36 -9.87
C THR A 336 17.03 -12.75 -8.50
N LYS A 337 16.51 -13.40 -7.45
CA LYS A 337 16.77 -13.05 -6.06
C LYS A 337 17.84 -13.98 -5.51
N MET A 338 18.77 -13.43 -4.74
CA MET A 338 19.81 -14.20 -4.08
C MET A 338 20.16 -13.63 -2.70
N VAL A 339 20.67 -14.49 -1.83
CA VAL A 339 21.11 -14.15 -0.47
C VAL A 339 22.60 -14.37 -0.37
N ILE A 340 23.30 -13.28 -0.05
CA ILE A 340 24.72 -13.25 0.25
C ILE A 340 24.84 -13.37 1.76
N LEU A 341 25.27 -14.53 2.26
CA LEU A 341 25.14 -14.89 3.67
C LEU A 341 25.97 -14.01 4.62
N CYS A 342 27.00 -13.30 4.14
CA CYS A 342 27.85 -12.48 4.99
C CYS A 342 28.00 -11.05 4.46
N LYS A 343 27.44 -10.06 5.18
CA LYS A 343 27.51 -8.62 4.82
C LYS A 343 28.92 -8.13 4.47
N LYS A 344 29.95 -8.66 5.12
CA LYS A 344 31.35 -8.27 4.88
C LYS A 344 31.93 -8.83 3.57
N CYS A 345 31.42 -9.95 3.06
CA CYS A 345 31.95 -10.63 1.87
C CYS A 345 30.95 -11.58 1.20
N PRO A 346 30.84 -11.56 -0.14
CA PRO A 346 31.40 -10.58 -1.07
C PRO A 346 30.82 -9.16 -0.95
N PHE A 347 31.63 -8.14 -1.26
CA PHE A 347 31.19 -6.74 -1.26
C PHE A 347 30.48 -6.41 -2.58
N VAL A 348 29.15 -6.47 -2.54
CA VAL A 348 28.28 -6.29 -3.71
C VAL A 348 27.58 -4.93 -3.62
N ARG A 349 27.82 -4.06 -4.61
CA ARG A 349 27.25 -2.71 -4.71
C ARG A 349 26.14 -2.68 -5.75
N ARG A 350 25.06 -1.93 -5.46
CA ARG A 350 24.01 -1.60 -6.44
C ARG A 350 24.63 -0.92 -7.66
N GLY A 351 24.08 -1.18 -8.85
CA GLY A 351 24.50 -0.58 -10.12
C GLY A 351 25.78 -1.14 -10.73
N LEU A 352 26.51 -2.02 -10.04
CA LEU A 352 27.68 -2.70 -10.60
C LEU A 352 27.32 -4.10 -11.12
N ASN A 353 28.06 -4.52 -12.15
CA ASN A 353 27.95 -5.82 -12.77
C ASN A 353 28.88 -6.82 -12.08
N TYR A 354 28.39 -8.02 -11.80
CA TYR A 354 29.17 -9.09 -11.17
C TYR A 354 28.96 -10.43 -11.88
N ILE A 355 29.95 -11.30 -11.73
CA ILE A 355 29.83 -12.74 -11.92
C ILE A 355 29.39 -13.31 -10.56
N PHE A 356 28.28 -14.04 -10.54
CA PHE A 356 27.81 -14.76 -9.37
C PHE A 356 27.93 -16.25 -9.60
N MET A 357 28.63 -16.95 -8.71
CA MET A 357 28.68 -18.40 -8.63
C MET A 357 28.25 -18.81 -7.22
N GLY A 358 27.46 -19.86 -7.09
CA GLY A 358 27.01 -20.35 -5.78
C GLY A 358 26.08 -21.56 -5.88
N HIS A 359 25.38 -21.85 -4.80
CA HIS A 359 24.37 -22.92 -4.76
C HIS A 359 22.97 -22.36 -4.75
N VAL A 360 22.01 -23.13 -5.26
CA VAL A 360 20.58 -22.85 -5.12
C VAL A 360 20.07 -23.70 -3.96
N ASP A 361 19.18 -23.15 -3.12
CA ASP A 361 18.48 -23.93 -2.10
C ASP A 361 17.25 -24.66 -2.64
N GLU A 362 16.56 -25.38 -1.74
CA GLU A 362 15.34 -26.14 -2.05
C GLU A 362 14.17 -25.21 -2.45
N GLU A 363 14.23 -23.92 -2.10
CA GLU A 363 13.25 -22.90 -2.48
C GLU A 363 13.58 -22.19 -3.82
N GLY A 364 14.64 -22.58 -4.52
CA GLY A 364 15.06 -21.98 -5.79
C GLY A 364 15.83 -20.65 -5.63
N LEU A 365 16.17 -20.24 -4.41
CA LEU A 365 16.84 -18.99 -4.10
C LEU A 365 18.37 -19.17 -4.14
N GLY A 366 19.06 -18.28 -4.86
CA GLY A 366 20.52 -18.36 -4.96
C GLY A 366 21.21 -18.00 -3.64
N LYS A 367 22.11 -18.84 -3.13
CA LYS A 367 22.88 -18.61 -1.90
C LYS A 367 24.39 -18.49 -2.17
N VAL A 368 24.95 -17.35 -1.77
CA VAL A 368 26.36 -16.99 -1.90
C VAL A 368 26.99 -16.88 -0.51
N GLY A 369 27.89 -17.80 -0.16
CA GLY A 369 28.63 -17.81 1.11
C GLY A 369 30.08 -17.34 0.97
N PRO A 370 30.86 -17.32 2.07
CA PRO A 370 32.28 -16.89 2.07
C PRO A 370 33.22 -17.73 1.20
N HIS A 371 32.80 -18.93 0.80
CA HIS A 371 33.51 -19.84 -0.08
C HIS A 371 33.06 -19.75 -1.54
N HIS A 372 31.99 -19.02 -1.84
CA HIS A 372 31.41 -18.91 -3.18
C HIS A 372 31.98 -17.70 -3.92
N PHE A 373 32.09 -17.80 -5.23
CA PHE A 373 32.81 -16.83 -6.04
C PHE A 373 31.92 -15.68 -6.52
N VAL A 374 32.24 -14.46 -6.10
CA VAL A 374 31.69 -13.24 -6.69
C VAL A 374 32.81 -12.26 -7.03
N LEU A 375 32.81 -11.83 -8.28
CA LEU A 375 33.81 -10.93 -8.86
C LEU A 375 33.11 -9.84 -9.67
N ALA A 376 33.62 -8.61 -9.64
CA ALA A 376 33.17 -7.58 -10.56
C ALA A 376 33.37 -8.04 -12.02
N PHE A 377 32.30 -7.95 -12.81
CA PHE A 377 32.31 -8.36 -14.21
C PHE A 377 33.04 -7.31 -15.04
N LYS A 378 34.01 -7.78 -15.84
CA LYS A 378 34.70 -7.00 -16.87
C LYS A 378 34.52 -7.71 -18.20
N SER A 379 34.42 -6.96 -19.31
CA SER A 379 34.24 -7.49 -20.67
C SER A 379 35.20 -8.64 -21.00
N LYS A 380 36.48 -8.52 -20.64
CA LYS A 380 37.49 -9.57 -20.81
C LYS A 380 37.15 -10.92 -20.17
N ASN A 381 36.32 -10.95 -19.12
CA ASN A 381 35.91 -12.18 -18.43
C ASN A 381 34.86 -12.97 -19.24
N GLN A 382 34.17 -12.32 -20.20
CA GLN A 382 33.08 -12.92 -20.97
C GLN A 382 33.57 -14.10 -21.84
N LYS A 383 34.75 -13.96 -22.46
CA LYS A 383 35.37 -15.01 -23.30
C LYS A 383 35.72 -16.27 -22.50
N ALA A 384 36.29 -16.09 -21.30
CA ALA A 384 36.62 -17.18 -20.39
C ALA A 384 35.36 -17.92 -19.89
N LEU A 385 34.32 -17.18 -19.48
CA LEU A 385 33.04 -17.78 -19.06
C LEU A 385 32.32 -18.51 -20.21
N SER A 386 32.41 -18.03 -21.45
CA SER A 386 31.83 -18.74 -22.60
C SER A 386 32.55 -20.05 -22.92
N MET A 387 33.87 -20.11 -22.74
CA MET A 387 34.64 -21.37 -22.89
C MET A 387 34.25 -22.39 -21.80
N LEU A 388 33.96 -21.90 -20.58
CA LEU A 388 33.56 -22.76 -19.46
C LEU A 388 32.19 -23.41 -19.61
N LYS A 389 31.26 -22.81 -20.36
CA LYS A 389 29.93 -23.39 -20.61
C LYS A 389 29.99 -24.83 -21.18
N ASN A 390 31.01 -25.13 -21.97
CA ASN A 390 31.17 -26.41 -22.66
C ASN A 390 32.08 -27.40 -21.91
N LYS A 391 32.64 -27.01 -20.76
CA LYS A 391 33.55 -27.85 -19.98
C LYS A 391 32.74 -28.78 -19.09
N ARG A 392 33.00 -30.09 -19.18
CA ARG A 392 32.43 -31.06 -18.24
C ARG A 392 33.08 -30.88 -16.86
N CYS A 393 32.21 -30.69 -15.88
CA CYS A 393 32.41 -30.74 -14.44
C CYS A 393 31.42 -31.78 -13.91
#